data_AF-A0A1M6XQY0-F1
#
_entry.id   AF-A0A1M6XQY0-F1
#
_cell.length_a   1.000
_cell.length_b   1.000
_cell.length_c   1.000
_cell.angle_alpha   90.00
_cell.angle_beta   90.00
_cell.angle_gamma   90.00
#
_symmetry.space_group_name_H-M   'P 1'
#
loop_
_entity.id
_entity.type
_entity.pdbx_description
1 polymer ?
#
loop_
_entity_poly.entity_id
_entity_poly.type
_entity_poly.pdbx_seq_one_letter_code
_entity_poly.pdbx_strand_id
1 'polypeptide(L)'
;MINYVTKAVAVLSILPLAACDVPPEGVEPADISEYELAVSTIGCQMVTEADYQPVELQAGLTREQSKAITSYMLATGKAERLPQGGVKLTTGACA
;
A
#
# COMPACT_ATOMS: atom_id res chain seq x y z
N MET A 1 52.44 -27.88 3.09
CA MET A 1 52.40 -27.48 1.67
C MET A 1 50.97 -27.63 1.18
N ILE A 2 50.49 -26.58 0.52
CA ILE A 2 49.15 -26.29 -0.01
C ILE A 2 48.54 -27.46 -0.80
N ASN A 3 47.20 -27.63 -0.73
CA ASN A 3 46.36 -27.75 -1.94
C ASN A 3 44.86 -27.53 -1.62
N TYR A 4 44.44 -26.29 -1.88
CA TYR A 4 43.07 -25.79 -1.86
C TYR A 4 42.30 -26.37 -3.05
N VAL A 5 41.35 -27.29 -2.80
CA VAL A 5 40.32 -27.59 -3.79
C VAL A 5 39.18 -26.61 -3.57
N THR A 6 39.37 -25.43 -4.16
CA THR A 6 38.43 -24.30 -4.14
C THR A 6 37.17 -24.69 -4.92
N LYS A 7 36.14 -25.16 -4.21
CA LYS A 7 34.77 -25.20 -4.76
C LYS A 7 34.31 -23.76 -4.93
N ALA A 8 34.29 -23.28 -6.17
CA ALA A 8 33.69 -21.99 -6.53
C ALA A 8 32.18 -22.06 -6.29
N VAL A 9 31.75 -21.72 -5.07
CA VAL A 9 30.35 -21.42 -4.76
C VAL A 9 30.11 -20.02 -5.29
N ALA A 10 29.57 -19.92 -6.50
CA ALA A 10 29.06 -18.68 -7.04
C ALA A 10 27.82 -18.27 -6.23
N VAL A 11 28.04 -17.47 -5.18
CA VAL A 11 26.97 -16.77 -4.46
C VAL A 11 26.46 -15.69 -5.40
N LEU A 12 25.42 -16.01 -6.17
CA LEU A 12 24.65 -15.04 -6.93
C LEU A 12 23.85 -14.23 -5.92
N SER A 13 24.44 -13.12 -5.46
CA SER A 13 23.79 -12.14 -4.59
C SER A 13 22.60 -11.53 -5.32
N ILE A 14 21.42 -12.13 -5.16
CA ILE A 14 20.15 -11.51 -5.51
C ILE A 14 19.97 -10.36 -4.51
N LEU A 15 20.38 -9.16 -4.92
CA LEU A 15 20.04 -7.94 -4.19
C LEU A 15 18.51 -7.88 -4.16
N PRO A 16 17.85 -7.95 -2.98
CA PRO A 16 16.44 -7.66 -2.92
C PRO A 16 16.29 -6.21 -3.37
N LEU A 17 15.65 -6.01 -4.51
CA LEU A 17 15.11 -4.71 -4.86
C LEU A 17 14.12 -4.40 -3.74
N ALA A 18 14.55 -3.60 -2.76
CA ALA A 18 13.63 -2.97 -1.86
C ALA A 18 12.62 -2.26 -2.76
N ALA A 19 11.38 -2.75 -2.79
CA ALA A 19 10.33 -2.13 -3.57
C ALA A 19 10.21 -0.71 -3.05
N CYS A 20 10.70 0.26 -3.81
CA CYS A 20 10.53 1.66 -3.49
C CYS A 20 9.03 1.92 -3.54
N ASP A 21 8.46 2.12 -2.37
CA ASP A 21 7.04 2.27 -2.16
C ASP A 21 6.64 3.71 -2.51
N VAL A 22 6.70 4.02 -3.81
CA VAL A 22 6.52 5.37 -4.33
C VAL A 22 5.02 5.70 -4.34
N PRO A 23 4.60 6.78 -3.65
CA PRO A 23 3.23 7.24 -3.70
C PRO A 23 2.76 7.54 -5.13
N PRO A 24 1.44 7.47 -5.41
CA PRO A 24 0.90 7.90 -6.68
C PRO A 24 1.24 9.35 -7.04
N GLU A 25 1.21 9.69 -8.33
CA GLU A 25 1.38 11.06 -8.78
C GLU A 25 0.34 12.00 -8.13
N GLY A 26 0.80 13.15 -7.64
CA GLY A 26 -0.06 14.13 -6.98
C GLY A 26 -0.58 13.69 -5.60
N VAL A 27 0.03 12.66 -4.98
CA VAL A 27 -0.25 12.21 -3.62
C VAL A 27 1.03 12.29 -2.80
N GLU A 28 1.01 13.08 -1.75
CA GLU A 28 2.10 13.15 -0.79
C GLU A 28 1.98 12.03 0.26
N PRO A 29 3.07 11.62 0.94
CA PRO A 29 2.99 10.63 2.02
C PRO A 29 2.04 11.01 3.16
N ALA A 30 1.88 12.31 3.40
CA ALA A 30 0.92 12.82 4.39
C ALA A 30 -0.54 12.50 3.98
N ASP A 31 -0.87 12.64 2.70
CA ASP A 31 -2.21 12.33 2.16
C ASP A 31 -2.58 10.86 2.36
N ILE A 32 -1.60 9.96 2.23
CA ILE A 32 -1.80 8.52 2.51
C ILE A 32 -2.15 8.31 3.98
N SER A 33 -1.48 9.02 4.89
CA SER A 33 -1.74 8.89 6.33
C SER A 33 -3.12 9.47 6.71
N GLU A 34 -3.50 10.61 6.13
CA GLU A 34 -4.84 11.20 6.29
C GLU A 34 -5.93 10.30 5.71
N TYR A 35 -5.66 9.65 4.57
CA TYR A 35 -6.55 8.67 3.98
C TYR A 35 -6.74 7.45 4.90
N GLU A 36 -5.68 6.86 5.45
CA GLU A 36 -5.76 5.75 6.40
C GLU A 36 -6.57 6.12 7.65
N LEU A 37 -6.33 7.32 8.20
CA LEU A 37 -7.08 7.84 9.33
C LEU A 37 -8.56 8.02 8.99
N ALA A 38 -8.88 8.64 7.86
CA ALA A 38 -10.25 8.85 7.41
C ALA A 38 -10.99 7.53 7.14
N VAL A 39 -10.31 6.52 6.58
CA VAL A 39 -10.90 5.18 6.37
C VAL A 39 -11.16 4.46 7.70
N SER A 40 -10.34 4.70 8.72
CA SER A 40 -10.59 4.16 10.06
C SER A 40 -11.87 4.70 10.70
N THR A 41 -12.30 5.93 10.37
CA THR A 41 -13.53 6.51 10.95
C THR A 41 -14.81 5.85 10.44
N ILE A 42 -14.74 5.14 9.32
CA ILE A 42 -15.85 4.39 8.73
C ILE A 42 -15.71 2.86 8.90
N GLY A 43 -14.75 2.40 9.71
CA GLY A 43 -14.57 0.97 10.01
C GLY A 43 -13.64 0.21 9.05
N CYS A 44 -12.72 0.92 8.40
CA CYS A 44 -11.62 0.36 7.61
C CYS A 44 -12.00 -0.41 6.34
N GLN A 45 -13.27 -0.37 5.94
CA GLN A 45 -13.78 -1.03 4.75
C GLN A 45 -14.49 0.00 3.87
N MET A 46 -14.21 -0.05 2.56
CA MET A 46 -14.91 0.74 1.56
C MET A 46 -15.43 -0.20 0.48
N VAL A 47 -16.75 -0.41 0.49
CA VAL A 47 -17.44 -1.37 -0.38
C VAL A 47 -18.08 -0.67 -1.57
N THR A 48 -18.67 0.49 -1.32
CA THR A 48 -19.42 1.27 -2.31
C THR A 48 -18.85 2.67 -2.45
N GLU A 49 -19.21 3.37 -3.52
CA GLU A 49 -18.82 4.77 -3.75
C GLU A 49 -19.20 5.68 -2.57
N ALA A 50 -20.32 5.39 -1.90
CA ALA A 50 -20.79 6.18 -0.76
C ALA A 50 -19.84 6.11 0.44
N ASP A 51 -19.05 5.04 0.57
CA ASP A 51 -18.04 4.91 1.63
C ASP A 51 -16.81 5.78 1.37
N TYR A 52 -16.46 6.00 0.10
CA TYR A 52 -15.29 6.82 -0.27
C TYR A 52 -15.56 8.31 -0.10
N GLN A 53 -16.80 8.76 -0.29
CA GLN A 53 -17.14 10.17 -0.25
C GLN A 53 -16.82 10.87 1.09
N PRO A 54 -17.17 10.30 2.28
CA PRO A 54 -16.76 10.87 3.56
C PRO A 54 -15.24 10.76 3.79
N VAL A 55 -14.58 9.75 3.25
CA VAL A 55 -13.11 9.59 3.37
C VAL A 55 -12.40 10.70 2.59
N GLU A 56 -12.81 10.93 1.34
CA GLU A 56 -12.30 11.99 0.47
C GLU A 56 -12.47 13.37 1.10
N LEU A 57 -13.64 13.63 1.69
CA LEU A 57 -13.90 14.90 2.37
C LEU A 57 -13.02 15.09 3.60
N GLN A 58 -12.85 14.06 4.43
CA GLN A 58 -12.05 14.14 5.66
C GLN A 58 -10.57 14.29 5.36
N ALA A 59 -10.05 13.54 4.40
CA ALA A 59 -8.64 13.56 4.02
C ALA A 59 -8.28 14.71 3.05
N GLY A 60 -9.26 15.49 2.58
CA GLY A 60 -9.03 16.57 1.63
C GLY A 60 -8.62 16.10 0.23
N LEU A 61 -9.06 14.90 -0.18
CA LEU A 61 -8.64 14.24 -1.42
C LEU A 61 -9.68 14.35 -2.52
N THR A 62 -9.20 14.40 -3.76
CA THR A 62 -10.05 14.21 -4.93
C THR A 62 -10.40 12.73 -5.12
N ARG A 63 -11.45 12.48 -5.92
CA ARG A 63 -11.86 11.12 -6.30
C ARG A 63 -10.76 10.35 -7.04
N GLU A 64 -9.93 11.06 -7.81
CA GLU A 64 -8.83 10.42 -8.56
C GLU A 64 -7.70 10.01 -7.62
N GLN A 65 -7.32 10.88 -6.68
CA GLN A 65 -6.31 10.59 -5.67
C GLN A 65 -6.76 9.43 -4.76
N SER A 66 -8.00 9.41 -4.28
CA SER A 66 -8.50 8.33 -3.42
C SER A 66 -8.45 6.96 -4.12
N LYS A 67 -8.82 6.91 -5.41
CA LYS A 67 -8.71 5.70 -6.24
C LYS A 67 -7.26 5.30 -6.48
N ALA A 68 -6.38 6.26 -6.72
CA ALA A 68 -4.96 6.01 -6.93
C ALA A 68 -4.31 5.43 -5.66
N ILE A 69 -4.58 6.03 -4.50
CA ILE A 69 -4.13 5.55 -3.18
C ILE A 69 -4.66 4.13 -2.93
N THR A 70 -5.96 3.90 -3.14
CA THR A 70 -6.56 2.56 -2.96
C THR A 70 -5.86 1.51 -3.82
N SER A 71 -5.61 1.83 -5.09
CA SER A 71 -4.96 0.92 -6.04
C SER A 71 -3.51 0.65 -5.65
N TYR A 72 -2.81 1.69 -5.22
CA TYR A 72 -1.46 1.60 -4.69
C TYR A 72 -1.39 0.72 -3.44
N MET A 73 -2.31 0.89 -2.48
CA MET A 73 -2.36 0.07 -1.26
C MET A 73 -2.60 -1.41 -1.56
N LEU A 74 -3.47 -1.73 -2.51
CA LEU A 74 -3.67 -3.11 -2.95
C LEU A 74 -2.43 -3.70 -3.63
N ALA A 75 -1.78 -2.91 -4.50
CA ALA A 75 -0.58 -3.34 -5.20
C ALA A 75 0.61 -3.59 -4.24
N THR A 76 0.60 -2.94 -3.08
CA THR A 76 1.67 -2.98 -2.08
C THR A 76 1.33 -3.86 -0.88
N GLY A 77 0.19 -4.55 -0.90
CA GLY A 77 -0.24 -5.45 0.19
C GLY A 77 -0.72 -4.74 1.46
N LYS A 78 -0.98 -3.43 1.38
CA LYS A 78 -1.53 -2.59 2.45
C LYS A 78 -3.07 -2.57 2.49
N ALA A 79 -3.70 -3.23 1.54
CA ALA A 79 -5.13 -3.43 1.49
C ALA A 79 -5.47 -4.76 0.84
N GLU A 80 -6.66 -5.27 1.13
CA GLU A 80 -7.20 -6.52 0.61
C GLU A 80 -8.52 -6.29 -0.12
N ARG A 81 -8.79 -7.09 -1.16
CA ARG A 81 -10.10 -7.13 -1.81
C ARG A 81 -11.09 -7.90 -0.94
N LEU A 82 -12.30 -7.37 -0.80
CA LEU A 82 -13.37 -8.05 -0.07
C LEU A 82 -14.19 -8.97 -1.00
N PRO A 83 -14.69 -10.13 -0.53
CA PRO A 83 -15.50 -11.05 -1.33
C PRO A 83 -16.78 -10.42 -1.90
N GLN A 84 -17.40 -9.50 -1.15
CA GLN A 84 -18.58 -8.75 -1.54
C GLN A 84 -18.29 -7.56 -2.47
N GLY A 85 -17.03 -7.36 -2.85
CA GLY A 85 -16.55 -6.17 -3.54
C GLY A 85 -16.01 -5.11 -2.58
N GLY A 86 -15.19 -4.20 -3.12
CA GLY A 86 -14.52 -3.17 -2.35
C GLY A 86 -13.17 -3.60 -1.78
N VAL A 87 -12.74 -2.88 -0.76
CA VAL A 87 -11.42 -3.02 -0.13
C VAL A 87 -11.50 -2.91 1.39
N LYS A 88 -10.56 -3.56 2.06
CA LYS A 88 -10.25 -3.36 3.48
C LYS A 88 -8.80 -2.93 3.60
N LEU A 89 -8.53 -1.83 4.31
CA LEU A 89 -7.14 -1.46 4.63
C LEU A 89 -6.60 -2.35 5.75
N THR A 90 -5.31 -2.67 5.69
CA THR A 90 -4.60 -3.54 6.64
C THR A 90 -3.34 -2.88 7.21
N THR A 91 -3.26 -1.56 7.11
CA THR A 91 -2.11 -0.74 7.47
C THR A 91 -2.55 0.49 8.25
N GLY A 92 -1.59 1.18 8.87
CA GLY A 92 -1.80 2.48 9.50
C GLY A 92 -2.85 2.42 10.61
N ALA A 93 -3.79 3.37 10.61
CA ALA A 93 -4.90 3.40 11.56
C ALA A 93 -5.88 2.21 11.43
N CYS A 94 -5.73 1.40 10.39
CA CYS A 94 -6.55 0.22 10.10
C CYS A 94 -5.83 -1.12 10.28
N ALA A 95 -4.63 -1.11 10.88
CA ALA A 95 -3.86 -2.31 11.24
C ALA A 95 -4.27 -2.89 12.61
#